data_AF-A0A9Q4H792-F1
#
_entry.id   AF-A0A9Q4H792-F1
#
_cell.length_a   1.000
_cell.length_b   1.000
_cell.length_c   1.000
_cell.angle_alpha   90.00
_cell.angle_beta   90.00
_cell.angle_gamma   90.00
#
_symmetry.space_group_name_H-M   'P 1'
#
loop_
_entity.id
_entity.type
_entity.pdbx_description
1 polymer ?
#
loop_
_entity_poly.entity_id
_entity_poly.type
_entity_poly.pdbx_seq_one_letter_code
_entity_poly.pdbx_strand_id
1 'polypeptide(L)' 'EEVSQSTFWLQEKIKKIYDRKTKAEKFQLEDVVLRWDARNEEKGKHGNFDNLWKGPYKILAYQGQNAFLLN' A
#
# COMPACT_ATOMS: atom_id res chain seq x y z
N GLU A 1 26.68 -9.18 8.72
CA GLU A 1 25.84 -8.27 9.54
C GLU A 1 25.53 -6.92 8.86
N GLU A 2 26.41 -6.38 8.01
CA GLU A 2 26.22 -5.07 7.35
C GLU A 2 25.08 -5.00 6.32
N VAL A 3 24.78 -6.11 5.63
CA VAL A 3 23.73 -6.18 4.59
C VAL A 3 22.33 -5.88 5.16
N SER A 4 22.08 -6.16 6.44
CA SER A 4 20.78 -5.94 7.08
C SER A 4 20.52 -4.47 7.45
N GLN A 5 21.58 -3.69 7.68
CA GLN A 5 21.43 -2.26 7.98
C GLN A 5 21.18 -1.47 6.69
N SER A 6 21.87 -1.80 5.60
CA SER A 6 21.69 -1.14 4.32
C SER A 6 20.28 -1.33 3.75
N THR A 7 19.70 -2.52 3.92
CA THR A 7 18.31 -2.81 3.50
C THR A 7 17.30 -2.07 4.38
N PHE A 8 17.54 -1.98 5.68
CA PHE A 8 16.69 -1.22 6.60
C PHE A 8 16.61 0.27 6.24
N TRP A 9 17.75 0.91 5.99
CA TRP A 9 17.80 2.32 5.60
C TRP A 9 17.15 2.58 4.23
N LEU A 10 17.29 1.63 3.31
CA LEU A 10 16.64 1.71 2.00
C LEU A 10 15.11 1.60 2.13
N GLN A 11 14.63 0.69 2.97
CA GLN A 11 13.20 0.53 3.28
C GLN A 11 12.62 1.76 3.97
N GLU A 12 13.32 2.32 4.96
CA GLU A 12 12.97 3.58 5.64
C GLU A 12 12.84 4.75 4.63
N LYS A 13 13.75 4.83 3.67
CA LYS A 13 13.76 5.88 2.65
C LYS A 13 12.57 5.72 1.69
N ILE A 14 12.27 4.50 1.27
CA ILE A 14 11.11 4.19 0.41
C ILE A 14 9.80 4.50 1.15
N LYS A 15 9.69 4.08 2.41
CA LYS A 15 8.53 4.37 3.27
C LYS A 15 8.31 5.88 3.42
N LYS A 16 9.35 6.65 3.73
CA LYS A 16 9.25 8.12 3.83
C LYS A 16 8.80 8.78 2.52
N ILE A 17 9.19 8.25 1.36
CA ILE A 17 8.74 8.76 0.06
C ILE A 17 7.25 8.44 -0.15
N TYR A 18 6.82 7.23 0.20
CA TYR A 18 5.43 6.80 0.09
C TYR A 18 4.52 7.59 1.05
N ASP A 19 4.89 7.67 2.32
CA ASP A 19 4.16 8.40 3.38
C ASP A 19 4.09 9.92 3.11
N ARG A 20 5.07 10.48 2.39
CA ARG A 20 5.04 11.89 1.97
C ARG A 20 4.12 12.14 0.77
N LYS A 21 3.86 11.10 -0.04
CA LYS A 21 2.97 11.16 -1.21
C LYS A 21 1.51 10.84 -0.88
N THR A 22 1.22 10.16 0.23
CA THR A 22 -0.13 9.97 0.79
C THR A 22 -0.72 11.27 1.37
N LYS A 23 -0.65 12.38 0.62
CA LYS A 23 -1.82 13.27 0.58
C LYS A 23 -2.96 12.40 0.06
N ALA A 24 -4.17 12.56 0.58
CA ALA A 24 -5.34 11.85 0.08
C ALA A 24 -5.53 12.16 -1.42
N GLU A 25 -4.84 11.41 -2.28
CA GLU A 25 -5.01 11.47 -3.71
C GLU A 25 -6.45 11.03 -3.95
N LYS A 26 -7.22 11.88 -4.62
CA LYS A 26 -8.55 11.55 -5.06
C LYS A 26 -8.37 10.52 -6.18
N PHE A 27 -8.39 9.25 -5.82
CA PHE A 27 -8.35 8.17 -6.79
C PHE A 27 -9.41 8.39 -7.87
N GLN A 28 -9.01 8.21 -9.12
CA GLN A 28 -9.85 8.36 -10.30
C GLN A 28 -10.27 6.99 -10.84
N LEU A 29 -11.29 6.96 -11.69
CA LEU A 29 -11.60 5.76 -12.45
C LEU A 29 -10.41 5.40 -13.34
N GLU A 30 -10.19 4.11 -13.55
CA GLU A 30 -9.06 3.51 -14.26
C GLU A 30 -7.69 3.62 -13.59
N ASP A 31 -7.56 4.32 -12.46
CA ASP A 31 -6.32 4.34 -11.69
C ASP A 31 -5.92 2.91 -11.28
N VAL A 32 -4.61 2.64 -11.39
CA VAL A 32 -4.02 1.37 -10.98
C VAL A 32 -3.61 1.46 -9.52
N VAL A 33 -4.21 0.61 -8.68
CA VAL A 33 -4.02 0.62 -7.23
C VAL A 33 -3.67 -0.76 -6.69
N LEU A 34 -3.06 -0.78 -5.51
CA LEU A 34 -2.88 -1.99 -4.71
C LEU A 34 -3.90 -1.97 -3.57
N ARG A 35 -4.51 -3.12 -3.30
CA ARG A 35 -5.44 -3.32 -2.19
C ARG A 35 -4.71 -3.91 -1.00
N TRP A 36 -4.80 -3.27 0.16
CA TRP A 36 -4.33 -3.84 1.42
C TRP A 36 -5.34 -4.84 2.00
N ASP A 37 -4.92 -6.07 2.26
CA ASP A 37 -5.74 -7.12 2.87
C ASP A 37 -5.54 -7.20 4.39
N ALA A 38 -6.19 -6.28 5.13
CA ALA A 38 -6.10 -6.21 6.59
C ALA A 38 -6.69 -7.43 7.32
N ARG A 39 -7.46 -8.30 6.65
CA ARG A 39 -8.08 -9.47 7.30
C ARG A 39 -7.08 -10.59 7.59
N ASN A 40 -6.02 -10.65 6.80
CA ASN A 40 -4.95 -11.65 6.93
C ASN A 40 -3.73 -11.09 7.68
N GLU A 41 -3.85 -9.90 8.30
CA GLU A 41 -2.80 -9.33 9.12
C GLU A 41 -2.68 -10.09 10.46
N GLU A 42 -1.49 -10.63 10.74
CA GLU A 42 -1.19 -11.12 12.08
C GLU A 42 -1.14 -9.92 13.06
N LYS A 43 -2.09 -9.87 14.00
CA LYS A 43 -2.16 -8.80 15.01
C LYS A 43 -0.82 -8.62 15.72
N GLY A 44 -0.24 -7.42 15.63
CA GLY A 44 0.98 -7.05 16.35
C GLY A 44 2.27 -7.09 15.52
N LYS A 45 2.22 -7.49 14.25
CA LYS A 45 3.36 -7.42 13.32
C LYS A 45 3.04 -6.51 12.13
N HIS A 46 3.25 -5.21 12.29
CA HIS A 46 3.29 -4.28 11.15
C HIS A 46 4.65 -4.38 10.42
N GLY A 47 4.99 -5.60 9.96
CA GLY A 47 6.20 -5.88 9.19
C GLY A 47 6.12 -5.30 7.77
N ASN A 48 7.22 -4.71 7.33
CA ASN A 48 7.34 -4.00 6.06
C ASN A 48 6.86 -4.84 4.85
N PHE A 49 5.92 -4.28 4.06
CA PHE A 49 5.58 -4.75 2.69
C PHE A 49 5.37 -6.26 2.52
N ASP A 50 4.68 -6.88 3.48
CA ASP A 50 4.30 -8.29 3.38
C ASP A 50 3.23 -8.55 2.31
N ASN A 51 3.00 -9.83 2.01
CA ASN A 51 2.02 -10.45 1.07
C ASN A 51 0.55 -9.94 1.17
N LEU A 52 0.30 -8.91 1.98
CA LEU A 52 -0.97 -8.26 2.28
C LEU A 52 -1.37 -7.25 1.20
N TRP A 53 -0.43 -6.64 0.47
CA TRP A 53 -0.75 -5.85 -0.72
C TRP A 53 -1.11 -6.79 -1.88
N LYS A 54 -2.35 -6.72 -2.35
CA LYS A 54 -2.87 -7.46 -3.50
C LYS A 54 -3.04 -6.55 -4.71
N GLY A 55 -2.87 -7.08 -5.90
CA GLY A 55 -3.07 -6.37 -7.15
C GLY A 55 -1.97 -6.68 -8.18
N PRO A 56 -1.80 -5.82 -9.20
CA PRO A 56 -2.46 -4.52 -9.41
C PRO A 56 -3.95 -4.65 -9.80
N TYR A 57 -4.77 -3.70 -9.35
CA TYR A 57 -6.18 -3.59 -9.72
C TYR A 57 -6.47 -2.26 -10.41
N LYS A 58 -7.52 -2.21 -11.23
CA LYS A 58 -8.07 -0.95 -11.75
C LYS A 58 -9.35 -0.54 -11.04
N ILE A 59 -9.52 0.75 -10.78
CA ILE A 59 -10.77 1.29 -10.24
C ILE A 59 -11.83 1.33 -11.35
N LEU A 60 -12.90 0.54 -11.20
CA LEU A 60 -14.01 0.51 -12.15
C LEU A 60 -15.12 1.52 -11.83
N ALA A 61 -15.40 1.73 -10.54
CA ALA A 61 -16.50 2.56 -10.09
C ALA A 61 -16.30 3.06 -8.66
N TYR A 62 -16.96 4.17 -8.32
CA TYR A 62 -17.13 4.61 -6.94
C TYR A 62 -18.37 3.94 -6.34
N GLN A 63 -18.25 3.31 -5.16
CA GLN A 63 -19.36 2.70 -4.44
C GLN A 63 -19.78 3.46 -3.17
N GLY A 64 -19.21 4.65 -2.95
CA GLY A 64 -19.50 5.49 -1.80
C GLY A 64 -18.31 6.38 -1.45
N GLN A 65 -18.38 7.07 -0.31
CA GLN A 65 -17.28 7.91 0.15
C GLN A 65 -16.07 7.03 0.50
N ASN A 66 -14.97 7.19 -0.24
CA ASN A 66 -13.74 6.39 -0.11
C ASN A 66 -13.94 4.87 -0.31
N ALA A 67 -14.96 4.47 -1.08
CA ALA A 67 -15.20 3.08 -1.46
C ALA A 67 -15.13 2.93 -2.98
N PHE A 68 -14.30 2.01 -3.45
CA PHE A 68 -14.01 1.80 -4.87
C PHE A 68 -14.24 0.33 -5.25
N LEU A 69 -14.85 0.11 -6.41
CA LEU A 69 -14.92 -1.20 -7.04
C LEU A 69 -13.64 -1.46 -7.85
N LEU A 70 -13.03 -2.62 -7.64
CA LEU A 70 -11.76 -3.01 -8.26
C LEU A 70 -11.97 -4.16 -9.25
N ASN A 71 -11.21 -4.15 -10.36
CA ASN A 71 -11.06 -5.26 -11.32
C ASN A 71 -9.63 -5.79 -11.32
#